data_AF-A0A3S1BK55-F1
#
_entry.id   AF-A0A3S1BK55-F1
#
_cell.length_a   1.000
_cell.length_b   1.000
_cell.length_c   1.000
_cell.angle_alpha   90.00
_cell.angle_beta   90.00
_cell.angle_gamma   90.00
#
_symmetry.space_group_name_H-M   'P 1'
#
loop_
_entity.id
_entity.type
_entity.pdbx_description
1 polymer ?
#
loop_
_entity_poly.entity_id
_entity_poly.type
_entity_poly.pdbx_seq_one_letter_code
_entity_poly.pdbx_strand_id
1 'polypeptide(L)'
;SSLRTKLTLQNYVPPSSASAIQDFWLQTRLSWWKKFSRSPEHFSVTSKASNGNGSSDNSETDPQPGTDVSTEHSLNIVYEFPWGQEVVESVTNLSDSLFKQLPQLDKEAYMVKLPGKKAFLPACIECDASMESVMAAWLVDAYHERYPSASGRKHGRSKVQQVLQLHHQVSPYQVAIAVSSTSMPSSSLSSSSSSSIELRYVSENLEKGLRKAGISVFNASHHGGSLDAHFKRNDQLGIIYTIIIDENTVTDGLVNTRCRDTQVKVTSHISSLVKELQRNLNAQLD
;
A
#
# COMPACT_ATOMS: atom_id res chain seq x y z
N SER A 1 10.54 -17.09 17.65
CA SER A 1 10.52 -17.10 16.17
C SER A 1 9.87 -15.80 15.70
N SER A 2 10.51 -15.04 14.83
CA SER A 2 9.86 -13.89 14.19
C SER A 2 8.91 -14.45 13.13
N LEU A 3 7.60 -14.17 13.25
CA LEU A 3 6.62 -14.48 12.22
C LEU A 3 6.79 -13.46 11.09
N ARG A 4 6.93 -13.95 9.85
CA ARG A 4 6.98 -13.12 8.63
C ARG A 4 5.86 -13.56 7.70
N THR A 5 5.24 -12.60 7.02
CA THR A 5 4.10 -12.76 6.14
C THR A 5 4.60 -12.75 4.70
N LYS A 6 4.42 -13.87 4.02
CA LYS A 6 4.85 -14.04 2.64
C LYS A 6 3.65 -14.18 1.71
N LEU A 7 3.77 -13.59 0.52
CA LEU A 7 2.89 -13.87 -0.60
C LEU A 7 3.69 -14.69 -1.61
N THR A 8 3.34 -15.97 -1.73
CA THR A 8 4.02 -16.90 -2.62
C THR A 8 3.07 -17.34 -3.74
N LEU A 9 3.55 -17.25 -4.98
CA LEU A 9 2.89 -17.76 -6.18
C LEU A 9 3.80 -18.81 -6.82
N GLN A 10 3.26 -20.00 -7.07
CA GLN A 10 3.95 -21.06 -7.83
C GLN A 10 3.23 -21.28 -9.16
N ASN A 11 3.96 -21.12 -10.25
CA ASN A 11 3.46 -21.28 -11.61
C ASN A 11 4.19 -22.43 -12.33
N TYR A 12 3.45 -23.49 -12.63
CA TYR A 12 3.97 -24.68 -13.30
C TYR A 12 3.83 -24.57 -14.81
N VAL A 13 4.95 -24.64 -15.53
CA VAL A 13 5.03 -24.40 -16.97
C VAL A 13 5.90 -25.42 -17.69
N PRO A 14 5.77 -25.57 -19.02
CA PRO A 14 6.73 -26.35 -19.80
C PRO A 14 8.17 -25.83 -19.60
N PRO A 15 9.16 -26.71 -19.39
CA PRO A 15 10.56 -26.29 -19.22
C PRO A 15 11.08 -25.42 -20.37
N SER A 16 10.62 -25.68 -21.59
CA SER A 16 10.99 -24.90 -22.78
C SER A 16 10.56 -23.43 -22.74
N SER A 17 9.57 -23.09 -21.94
CA SER A 17 9.05 -21.71 -21.79
C SER A 17 9.40 -21.07 -20.45
N ALA A 18 10.10 -21.78 -19.56
CA ALA A 18 10.32 -21.33 -18.18
C ALA A 18 10.98 -19.94 -18.09
N SER A 19 12.04 -19.69 -18.88
CA SER A 19 12.72 -18.38 -18.89
C SER A 19 11.80 -17.25 -19.35
N ALA A 20 11.06 -17.44 -20.44
CA ALA A 20 10.15 -16.40 -20.95
C ALA A 20 9.01 -16.09 -19.96
N ILE A 21 8.54 -17.11 -19.24
CA ILE A 21 7.53 -16.94 -18.20
C ILE A 21 8.11 -16.28 -16.94
N GLN A 22 9.37 -16.56 -16.59
CA GLN A 22 10.07 -15.86 -15.52
C GLN A 22 10.15 -14.35 -15.80
N ASP A 23 10.55 -13.98 -17.01
CA ASP A 23 10.62 -12.57 -17.43
C ASP A 23 9.23 -11.91 -17.42
N PHE A 24 8.20 -12.63 -17.88
CA PHE A 24 6.81 -12.17 -17.82
C PHE A 24 6.38 -11.86 -16.38
N TRP A 25 6.63 -12.78 -15.44
CA TRP A 25 6.28 -12.57 -14.04
C TRP A 25 7.09 -11.43 -13.45
N LEU A 26 8.40 -11.37 -13.68
CA LEU A 26 9.24 -10.29 -13.19
C LEU A 26 8.72 -8.90 -13.62
N GLN A 27 8.39 -8.73 -14.89
CA GLN A 27 7.83 -7.47 -15.40
C GLN A 27 6.46 -7.18 -14.79
N THR A 28 5.58 -8.18 -14.76
CA THR A 28 4.22 -8.04 -14.20
C THR A 28 4.26 -7.63 -12.72
N ARG A 29 5.11 -8.30 -11.93
CA ARG A 29 5.27 -8.06 -10.50
C ARG A 29 5.94 -6.71 -10.24
N LEU A 30 6.98 -6.36 -10.99
CA LEU A 30 7.62 -5.04 -10.90
C LEU A 30 6.62 -3.91 -11.21
N SER A 31 5.86 -4.02 -12.30
CA SER A 31 4.82 -3.06 -12.65
C SER A 31 3.73 -2.96 -11.58
N TRP A 32 3.36 -4.08 -10.97
CA TRP A 32 2.38 -4.12 -9.89
C TRP A 32 2.85 -3.33 -8.66
N TRP A 33 4.11 -3.53 -8.21
CA TRP A 33 4.65 -2.78 -7.06
C TRP A 33 4.79 -1.29 -7.35
N LYS A 34 5.23 -0.95 -8.56
CA LYS A 34 5.36 0.43 -9.05
C LYS A 34 4.03 1.18 -9.10
N LYS A 35 2.93 0.49 -9.43
CA LYS A 35 1.59 1.10 -9.57
C LYS A 35 1.17 1.91 -8.32
N PHE A 36 1.55 1.45 -7.14
CA PHE A 36 1.13 2.05 -5.87
C PHE A 36 2.15 3.02 -5.27
N SER A 37 3.30 3.19 -5.93
CA SER A 37 4.40 4.05 -5.51
C SER A 37 4.24 5.45 -6.09
N ARG A 38 4.61 6.47 -5.32
CA ARG A 38 4.76 7.85 -5.79
C ARG A 38 6.08 8.06 -6.54
N SER A 39 7.12 7.32 -6.16
CA SER A 39 8.42 7.28 -6.81
C SER A 39 8.72 5.88 -7.37
N PRO A 40 8.06 5.47 -8.49
CA PRO A 40 8.28 4.16 -9.13
C PRO A 40 9.74 3.87 -9.51
N GLU A 41 10.58 4.89 -9.61
CA GLU A 41 12.01 4.81 -9.88
C GLU A 41 12.80 4.10 -8.78
N HIS A 42 12.32 4.08 -7.54
CA HIS A 42 12.97 3.39 -6.43
C HIS A 42 12.83 1.86 -6.50
N PHE A 43 11.88 1.35 -7.29
CA PHE A 43 11.76 -0.08 -7.55
C PHE A 43 12.60 -0.47 -8.78
N SER A 44 13.53 -1.41 -8.59
CA SER A 44 14.41 -1.91 -9.65
C SER A 44 14.59 -3.43 -9.57
N VAL A 45 15.31 -3.99 -10.54
CA VAL A 45 15.59 -5.43 -10.62
C VAL A 45 17.10 -5.64 -10.48
N THR A 46 17.49 -6.65 -9.71
CA THR A 46 18.87 -7.11 -9.61
C THR A 46 18.95 -8.63 -9.68
N SER A 47 20.02 -9.15 -10.27
CA SER A 47 20.33 -10.58 -10.23
C SER A 47 21.17 -10.97 -9.01
N LYS A 48 21.74 -9.99 -8.28
CA LYS A 48 22.64 -10.27 -7.15
C LYS A 48 21.88 -10.95 -6.02
N ALA A 49 22.39 -12.09 -5.55
CA ALA A 49 21.97 -12.66 -4.28
C ALA A 49 22.21 -11.65 -3.14
N SER A 50 21.22 -11.45 -2.27
CA SER A 50 21.34 -10.53 -1.14
C SER A 50 22.33 -11.08 -0.11
N ASN A 51 23.62 -10.83 -0.30
CA ASN A 51 24.58 -10.98 0.78
C ASN A 51 24.38 -9.81 1.73
N GLY A 52 23.69 -10.07 2.83
CA GLY A 52 23.55 -9.13 3.93
C GLY A 52 24.92 -8.81 4.52
N ASN A 53 25.47 -7.67 4.15
CA ASN A 53 26.16 -6.70 5.01
C ASN A 53 26.82 -5.65 4.12
N GLY A 54 26.63 -4.38 4.48
CA GLY A 54 27.24 -3.25 3.79
C GLY A 54 28.76 -3.40 3.72
N SER A 55 29.27 -3.52 2.51
CA SER A 55 30.63 -3.18 2.13
C SER A 55 30.61 -3.03 0.61
N SER A 56 30.60 -1.77 0.17
CA SER A 56 31.00 -1.42 -1.18
C SER A 56 32.45 -1.84 -1.34
N ASP A 57 32.69 -3.04 -1.87
CA ASP A 57 34.02 -3.40 -2.36
C ASP A 57 33.89 -3.73 -3.85
N ASN A 58 34.28 -2.75 -4.65
CA ASN A 58 34.56 -2.92 -6.07
C ASN A 58 35.79 -3.82 -6.18
N SER A 59 35.57 -5.13 -6.24
CA SER A 59 36.56 -6.05 -6.77
C SER A 59 35.97 -6.75 -7.98
N GLU A 60 36.32 -6.25 -9.16
CA GLU A 60 36.40 -7.07 -10.37
C GLU A 60 37.33 -8.24 -10.05
N THR A 61 36.76 -9.38 -9.66
CA THR A 61 37.46 -10.64 -9.60
C THR A 61 36.90 -11.52 -10.70
N ASP A 62 37.75 -11.77 -11.70
CA ASP A 62 37.52 -12.72 -12.77
C ASP A 62 36.94 -14.03 -12.24
N PRO A 63 35.92 -14.62 -12.90
CA PRO A 63 35.36 -15.89 -12.46
C PRO A 63 36.41 -17.00 -12.59
N GLN A 64 36.82 -17.55 -11.45
CA GLN A 64 37.60 -18.79 -11.35
C GLN A 64 36.82 -19.95 -12.02
N PRO A 65 37.42 -20.71 -12.95
CA PRO A 65 36.77 -21.85 -13.56
C PRO A 65 36.86 -23.06 -12.61
N GLY A 66 35.77 -23.42 -11.93
CA GLY A 66 35.73 -24.69 -11.20
C GLY A 66 34.82 -24.79 -9.97
N THR A 67 34.15 -23.72 -9.54
CA THR A 67 33.01 -23.84 -8.61
C THR A 67 31.74 -23.98 -9.43
N ASP A 68 30.96 -25.03 -9.15
CA ASP A 68 29.63 -25.23 -9.75
C ASP A 68 28.85 -23.92 -9.69
N VAL A 69 28.77 -23.25 -10.84
CA VAL A 69 27.93 -22.08 -11.05
C VAL A 69 26.50 -22.62 -10.98
N SER A 70 25.96 -22.71 -9.76
CA SER A 70 24.52 -22.67 -9.51
C SER A 70 24.04 -21.37 -10.11
N THR A 71 23.75 -21.43 -11.40
CA THR A 71 23.36 -20.32 -12.26
C THR A 71 22.20 -19.65 -11.55
N GLU A 72 22.38 -18.39 -11.16
CA GLU A 72 21.42 -17.66 -10.33
C GLU A 72 20.09 -17.51 -11.10
N HIS A 73 19.24 -18.52 -11.00
CA HIS A 73 17.91 -18.58 -11.62
C HIS A 73 16.90 -17.69 -10.87
N SER A 74 17.36 -16.80 -9.98
CA SER A 74 16.53 -15.91 -9.18
C SER A 74 16.79 -14.47 -9.60
N LEU A 75 15.72 -13.76 -9.93
CA LEU A 75 15.74 -12.33 -10.21
C LEU A 75 14.99 -11.62 -9.09
N ASN A 76 15.61 -10.63 -8.49
CA ASN A 76 15.08 -9.95 -7.31
C ASN A 76 14.54 -8.58 -7.70
N ILE A 77 13.33 -8.28 -7.25
CA ILE A 77 12.79 -6.92 -7.22
C ILE A 77 13.25 -6.30 -5.90
N VAL A 78 13.92 -5.15 -6.00
CA VAL A 78 14.45 -4.39 -4.87
C VAL A 78 13.79 -3.03 -4.77
N TYR A 79 13.75 -2.49 -3.55
CA TYR A 79 13.38 -1.11 -3.28
C TYR A 79 14.59 -0.35 -2.70
N GLU A 80 14.83 0.85 -3.21
CA GLU A 80 15.86 1.78 -2.69
C GLU A 80 15.35 2.47 -1.43
N PHE A 81 15.71 1.95 -0.26
CA PHE A 81 15.47 2.64 1.01
C PHE A 81 16.52 3.76 1.22
N PRO A 82 16.26 4.73 2.11
CA PRO A 82 17.24 5.76 2.47
C PRO A 82 18.58 5.22 2.99
N TRP A 83 18.61 3.96 3.42
CA TRP A 83 19.81 3.27 3.93
C TRP A 83 20.38 2.24 2.94
N GLY A 84 19.78 2.07 1.76
CA GLY A 84 20.26 1.18 0.70
C GLY A 84 19.17 0.27 0.10
N GLN A 85 19.58 -0.58 -0.83
CA GLN A 85 18.70 -1.50 -1.54
C GLN A 85 18.37 -2.74 -0.71
N GLU A 86 17.09 -3.07 -0.62
CA GLU A 86 16.64 -4.33 -0.05
C GLU A 86 15.68 -5.06 -0.97
N VAL A 87 15.74 -6.40 -0.93
CA VAL A 87 14.85 -7.28 -1.71
C VAL A 87 13.45 -7.25 -1.13
N VAL A 88 12.46 -6.98 -1.98
CA VAL A 88 11.05 -7.01 -1.61
C VAL A 88 10.33 -8.24 -2.17
N GLU A 89 10.78 -8.75 -3.32
CA GLU A 89 10.27 -9.97 -3.94
C GLU A 89 11.34 -10.66 -4.77
N SER A 90 11.36 -11.99 -4.74
CA SER A 90 12.23 -12.83 -5.57
C SER A 90 11.40 -13.64 -6.55
N VAL A 91 11.80 -13.63 -7.83
CA VAL A 91 11.21 -14.43 -8.91
C VAL A 91 12.23 -15.49 -9.34
N THR A 92 12.00 -16.72 -8.90
CA THR A 92 12.93 -17.84 -9.03
C THR A 92 12.42 -18.90 -9.99
N ASN A 93 13.26 -19.32 -10.93
CA ASN A 93 13.01 -20.51 -11.74
C ASN A 93 13.58 -21.74 -11.02
N LEU A 94 12.70 -22.51 -10.38
CA LEU A 94 13.03 -23.71 -9.63
C LEU A 94 13.21 -24.95 -10.52
N SER A 95 12.99 -24.84 -11.83
CA SER A 95 13.01 -25.99 -12.74
C SER A 95 12.14 -27.14 -12.20
N ASP A 96 12.61 -28.39 -12.24
CA ASP A 96 11.93 -29.58 -11.72
C ASP A 96 12.33 -29.92 -10.26
N SER A 97 13.03 -29.02 -9.57
CA SER A 97 13.60 -29.28 -8.24
C SER A 97 12.55 -29.66 -7.19
N LEU A 98 11.37 -29.02 -7.21
CA LEU A 98 10.27 -29.33 -6.30
C LEU A 98 9.83 -30.80 -6.37
N PHE A 99 9.86 -31.40 -7.57
CA PHE A 99 9.53 -32.82 -7.77
C PHE A 99 10.68 -33.74 -7.39
N LYS A 100 11.93 -33.28 -7.52
CA LYS A 100 13.13 -34.06 -7.15
C LYS A 100 13.35 -34.14 -5.65
N GLN A 101 12.98 -33.08 -4.91
CA GLN A 101 13.20 -32.98 -3.47
C GLN A 101 12.24 -33.85 -2.65
N LEU A 102 11.13 -34.32 -3.23
CA LEU A 102 10.14 -35.16 -2.56
C LEU A 102 10.44 -36.65 -2.81
N PRO A 103 11.03 -37.39 -1.83
CA PRO A 103 11.55 -38.74 -2.07
C PRO A 103 10.48 -39.79 -2.37
N GLN A 104 9.24 -39.54 -1.94
CA GLN A 104 8.10 -40.46 -2.04
C GLN A 104 7.13 -40.10 -3.18
N LEU A 105 7.46 -39.10 -3.99
CA LEU A 105 6.55 -38.62 -5.03
C LEU A 105 6.65 -39.50 -6.27
N ASP A 106 5.52 -40.05 -6.72
CA ASP A 106 5.42 -40.74 -8.01
C ASP A 106 5.53 -39.72 -9.16
N LYS A 107 6.74 -39.58 -9.71
CA LYS A 107 7.04 -38.61 -10.76
C LYS A 107 6.26 -38.88 -12.04
N GLU A 108 5.85 -40.12 -12.32
CA GLU A 108 5.08 -40.43 -13.52
C GLU A 108 3.69 -39.81 -13.47
N ALA A 109 3.08 -39.73 -12.28
CA ALA A 109 1.77 -39.11 -12.07
C ALA A 109 1.75 -37.59 -12.37
N TYR A 110 2.90 -36.92 -12.31
CA TYR A 110 3.04 -35.48 -12.56
C TYR A 110 3.60 -35.15 -13.95
N MET A 111 3.86 -36.15 -14.79
CA MET A 111 4.30 -35.89 -16.15
C MET A 111 3.15 -35.34 -17.00
N VAL A 112 3.43 -34.24 -17.69
CA VAL A 112 2.49 -33.61 -18.61
C VAL A 112 2.84 -34.02 -20.04
N LYS A 113 1.82 -34.45 -20.81
CA LYS A 113 1.95 -34.77 -22.24
C LYS A 113 1.14 -33.79 -23.07
N LEU A 114 1.83 -32.87 -23.74
CA LEU A 114 1.22 -31.96 -24.70
C LEU A 114 1.13 -32.61 -26.10
N PRO A 115 0.12 -32.28 -26.92
CA PRO A 115 0.02 -32.79 -28.28
C PRO A 115 1.30 -32.54 -29.09
N GLY A 116 1.85 -33.59 -29.70
CA GLY A 116 3.07 -33.51 -30.51
C GLY A 116 4.38 -33.34 -29.73
N LYS A 117 4.37 -33.35 -28.39
CA LYS A 117 5.58 -33.27 -27.55
C LYS A 117 5.78 -34.53 -26.71
N LYS A 118 7.04 -34.83 -26.37
CA LYS A 118 7.38 -35.86 -25.37
C LYS A 118 6.81 -35.45 -24.01
N ALA A 119 6.44 -36.43 -23.19
CA ALA A 119 6.04 -36.16 -21.81
C ALA A 119 7.21 -35.54 -21.04
N PHE A 120 6.92 -34.59 -20.15
CA PHE A 120 7.93 -33.89 -19.35
C PHE A 120 7.40 -33.58 -17.95
N LEU A 121 8.31 -33.39 -16.99
CA LEU A 121 7.97 -32.79 -15.69
C LEU A 121 7.91 -31.27 -15.84
N PRO A 122 6.86 -30.61 -15.31
CA PRO A 122 6.75 -29.16 -15.42
C PRO A 122 7.87 -28.47 -14.62
N ALA A 123 8.35 -27.35 -15.13
CA ALA A 123 9.20 -26.43 -14.39
C ALA A 123 8.33 -25.52 -13.51
N CYS A 124 8.81 -25.15 -12.32
CA CYS A 124 8.12 -24.20 -11.44
C CYS A 124 8.80 -22.83 -11.44
N ILE A 125 8.04 -21.79 -11.78
CA ILE A 125 8.43 -20.40 -11.52
C ILE A 125 7.76 -19.96 -10.22
N GLU A 126 8.55 -19.59 -9.23
CA GLU A 126 8.09 -19.14 -7.93
C GLU A 126 8.32 -17.65 -7.77
N CYS A 127 7.28 -16.91 -7.37
CA CYS A 127 7.38 -15.53 -6.94
C CYS A 127 7.16 -15.49 -5.43
N ASP A 128 8.15 -15.07 -4.66
CA ASP A 128 8.08 -14.98 -3.19
C ASP A 128 8.30 -13.53 -2.74
N ALA A 129 7.24 -12.90 -2.24
CA ALA A 129 7.25 -11.52 -1.79
C ALA A 129 7.16 -11.42 -0.26
N SER A 130 8.00 -10.58 0.32
CA SER A 130 7.93 -10.18 1.73
C SER A 130 6.92 -9.07 1.90
N MET A 131 5.74 -9.39 2.46
CA MET A 131 4.69 -8.39 2.64
C MET A 131 5.13 -7.29 3.60
N GLU A 132 5.92 -7.61 4.63
CA GLU A 132 6.49 -6.59 5.53
C GLU A 132 7.43 -5.63 4.80
N SER A 133 8.33 -6.15 3.95
CA SER A 133 9.31 -5.32 3.23
C SER A 133 8.64 -4.39 2.23
N VAL A 134 7.65 -4.89 1.48
CA VAL A 134 6.88 -4.06 0.56
C VAL A 134 6.10 -2.99 1.32
N MET A 135 5.42 -3.34 2.41
CA MET A 135 4.65 -2.36 3.17
C MET A 135 5.56 -1.27 3.75
N ALA A 136 6.76 -1.63 4.22
CA ALA A 136 7.78 -0.67 4.63
C ALA A 136 8.22 0.22 3.47
N ALA A 137 8.45 -0.35 2.28
CA ALA A 137 8.80 0.41 1.08
C ALA A 137 7.75 1.46 0.74
N TRP A 138 6.46 1.10 0.69
CA TRP A 138 5.38 2.05 0.43
C TRP A 138 5.20 3.09 1.55
N LEU A 139 5.42 2.74 2.81
CA LEU A 139 5.37 3.72 3.91
C LEU A 139 6.47 4.76 3.77
N VAL A 140 7.68 4.34 3.39
CA VAL A 140 8.82 5.23 3.13
C VAL A 140 8.58 6.09 1.89
N ASP A 141 8.12 5.49 0.79
CA ASP A 141 7.76 6.19 -0.45
C ASP A 141 6.66 7.25 -0.24
N ALA A 142 5.68 6.94 0.61
CA ALA A 142 4.56 7.83 0.88
C ALA A 142 4.91 8.97 1.86
N TYR A 143 5.99 8.87 2.64
CA TYR A 143 6.30 9.86 3.66
C TYR A 143 6.72 11.20 3.03
N HIS A 144 6.04 12.27 3.42
CA HIS A 144 6.38 13.61 2.98
C HIS A 144 6.21 14.64 4.09
N GLU A 145 7.05 15.67 4.06
CA GLU A 145 7.02 16.80 4.98
C GLU A 145 6.54 18.06 4.25
N ARG A 146 5.39 18.58 4.67
CA ARG A 146 4.84 19.84 4.16
C ARG A 146 5.31 20.99 5.04
N TYR A 147 5.93 21.98 4.40
CA TYR A 147 6.29 23.24 5.03
C TYR A 147 5.14 24.23 4.80
N PRO A 148 4.45 24.69 5.86
CA PRO A 148 3.37 25.65 5.69
C PRO A 148 3.94 26.93 5.08
N SER A 149 3.32 27.44 4.00
CA SER A 149 3.67 28.75 3.46
C SER A 149 3.52 29.81 4.56
N ALA A 150 4.48 30.72 4.66
CA ALA A 150 4.53 31.79 5.64
C ALA A 150 3.45 32.86 5.38
N SER A 151 2.17 32.48 5.42
CA SER A 151 1.06 33.40 5.27
C SER A 151 0.57 33.85 6.64
N GLY A 152 0.94 35.07 7.02
CA GLY A 152 0.12 35.94 7.87
C GLY A 152 0.34 35.92 9.38
N ARG A 153 0.96 34.90 10.00
CA ARG A 153 1.23 34.93 11.46
C ARG A 153 2.66 35.35 11.77
N LYS A 154 2.84 36.64 12.05
CA LYS A 154 3.98 37.16 12.82
C LYS A 154 3.91 36.51 14.21
N HIS A 155 4.89 35.69 14.55
CA HIS A 155 5.02 34.89 15.79
C HIS A 155 4.39 33.49 15.76
N GLY A 156 5.15 32.55 15.19
CA GLY A 156 5.01 31.12 15.44
C GLY A 156 5.86 30.35 14.45
N ARG A 157 6.80 29.52 14.92
CA ARG A 157 7.49 28.56 14.04
C ARG A 157 6.41 27.68 13.41
N SER A 158 6.12 27.86 12.13
CA SER A 158 5.23 26.96 11.38
C SER A 158 5.82 25.56 11.49
N LYS A 159 5.15 24.69 12.27
CA LYS A 159 5.62 23.32 12.48
C LYS A 159 5.44 22.55 11.18
N VAL A 160 6.47 21.81 10.79
CA VAL A 160 6.44 20.87 9.66
C VAL A 160 5.26 19.91 9.85
N GLN A 161 4.47 19.73 8.80
CA GLN A 161 3.35 18.79 8.79
C GLN A 161 3.78 17.51 8.07
N GLN A 162 3.77 16.40 8.81
CA GLN A 162 4.04 15.08 8.26
C GLN A 162 2.76 14.54 7.61
N VAL A 163 2.90 13.93 6.43
CA VAL A 163 1.80 13.30 5.71
C VAL A 163 2.28 11.97 5.13
N LEU A 164 1.42 10.96 5.18
CA LEU A 164 1.59 9.73 4.41
C LEU A 164 0.73 9.80 3.16
N GLN A 165 1.36 10.03 2.01
CA GLN A 165 0.67 10.13 0.73
C GLN A 165 0.45 8.77 0.06
N LEU A 166 0.01 7.78 0.84
CA LEU A 166 -0.31 6.43 0.37
C LEU A 166 -1.30 6.46 -0.81
N HIS A 167 -1.13 5.52 -1.74
CA HIS A 167 -2.11 5.29 -2.79
C HIS A 167 -3.45 4.85 -2.17
N HIS A 168 -4.58 5.36 -2.68
CA HIS A 168 -5.89 5.16 -2.07
C HIS A 168 -6.33 3.70 -1.92
N GLN A 169 -5.81 2.78 -2.74
CA GLN A 169 -6.07 1.33 -2.62
C GLN A 169 -5.29 0.65 -1.48
N VAL A 170 -4.17 1.22 -1.05
CA VAL A 170 -3.33 0.67 0.04
C VAL A 170 -3.49 1.44 1.35
N SER A 171 -4.12 2.62 1.32
CA SER A 171 -4.47 3.36 2.53
C SER A 171 -5.37 2.52 3.45
N PRO A 172 -5.08 2.45 4.77
CA PRO A 172 -5.88 1.67 5.71
C PRO A 172 -7.33 2.18 5.80
N TYR A 173 -7.50 3.49 5.68
CA TYR A 173 -8.79 4.14 5.57
C TYR A 173 -8.78 5.09 4.37
N GLN A 174 -9.84 5.04 3.57
CA GLN A 174 -9.99 5.92 2.41
C GLN A 174 -10.61 7.25 2.84
N VAL A 175 -11.53 7.21 3.81
CA VAL A 175 -12.29 8.37 4.25
C VAL A 175 -12.27 8.45 5.78
N ALA A 176 -12.18 9.67 6.32
CA ALA A 176 -12.41 9.96 7.71
C ALA A 176 -13.65 10.85 7.88
N ILE A 177 -14.35 10.70 9.01
CA ILE A 177 -15.43 11.59 9.42
C ILE A 177 -14.95 12.36 10.65
N ALA A 178 -14.96 13.69 10.57
CA ALA A 178 -14.64 14.58 11.67
C ALA A 178 -15.82 15.51 11.94
N VAL A 179 -16.11 15.75 13.22
CA VAL A 179 -17.13 16.71 13.63
C VAL A 179 -16.44 17.99 14.05
N SER A 180 -16.83 19.10 13.42
CA SER A 180 -16.39 20.44 13.81
C SER A 180 -17.46 21.03 14.71
N SER A 181 -17.29 20.87 16.02
CA SER A 181 -18.13 21.56 17.00
C SER A 181 -17.28 22.55 17.80
N THR A 182 -17.77 23.78 17.87
CA THR A 182 -17.20 24.88 18.66
C THR A 182 -17.32 24.62 20.18
N SER A 183 -18.09 23.60 20.57
CA SER A 183 -18.54 23.36 21.96
C SER A 183 -18.14 22.00 22.53
N MET A 184 -17.28 21.22 21.87
CA MET A 184 -16.80 19.95 22.44
C MET A 184 -15.63 20.20 23.41
N PRO A 185 -15.81 20.06 24.74
CA PRO A 185 -14.69 20.14 25.65
C PRO A 185 -13.84 18.90 25.45
N SER A 186 -12.55 19.10 25.18
CA SER A 186 -11.53 18.08 25.33
C SER A 186 -11.66 17.54 26.77
N SER A 187 -12.03 16.27 26.92
CA SER A 187 -12.24 15.58 28.21
C SER A 187 -13.46 16.04 29.03
N SER A 188 -14.67 15.67 28.62
CA SER A 188 -15.71 15.24 29.57
C SER A 188 -16.98 14.77 28.86
N LEU A 189 -17.44 13.61 29.28
CA LEU A 189 -18.76 13.05 29.03
C LEU A 189 -19.86 13.87 29.75
N SER A 190 -19.93 15.20 29.58
CA SER A 190 -20.90 16.01 30.35
C SER A 190 -21.59 17.18 29.63
N SER A 191 -21.41 17.36 28.32
CA SER A 191 -22.20 18.36 27.57
C SER A 191 -23.18 17.68 26.62
N SER A 192 -24.27 17.17 27.19
CA SER A 192 -25.43 16.62 26.50
C SER A 192 -26.25 17.73 25.83
N SER A 193 -25.68 18.47 24.89
CA SER A 193 -26.48 19.34 24.01
C SER A 193 -27.14 18.50 22.93
N SER A 194 -28.42 18.73 22.62
CA SER A 194 -29.16 17.99 21.59
C SER A 194 -28.43 17.97 20.25
N SER A 195 -27.75 19.08 19.90
CA SER A 195 -26.96 19.20 18.66
C SER A 195 -25.78 18.22 18.62
N SER A 196 -25.10 17.95 19.73
CA SER A 196 -23.97 16.99 19.77
C SER A 196 -24.44 15.55 19.50
N ILE A 197 -25.66 15.20 19.93
CA ILE A 197 -26.27 13.89 19.71
C ILE A 197 -26.69 13.75 18.24
N GLU A 198 -27.28 14.81 17.67
CA GLU A 198 -27.68 14.85 16.26
C GLU A 198 -26.46 14.69 15.33
N LEU A 199 -25.38 15.43 15.58
CA LEU A 199 -24.14 15.33 14.79
C LEU A 199 -23.53 13.92 14.83
N ARG A 200 -23.58 13.27 16.00
CA ARG A 200 -23.15 11.88 16.15
C ARG A 200 -24.02 10.93 15.35
N TYR A 201 -25.35 11.09 15.43
CA TYR A 201 -26.28 10.26 14.66
C TYR A 201 -26.06 10.40 13.14
N VAL A 202 -25.89 11.64 12.65
CA VAL A 202 -25.57 11.91 11.25
C VAL A 202 -24.25 11.26 10.85
N SER A 203 -23.21 11.38 11.68
CA SER A 203 -21.89 10.78 11.45
C SER A 203 -21.95 9.25 11.36
N GLU A 204 -22.64 8.60 12.29
CA GLU A 204 -22.81 7.14 12.33
C GLU A 204 -23.64 6.62 11.15
N ASN A 205 -24.69 7.35 10.76
CA ASN A 205 -25.50 6.98 9.60
C ASN A 205 -24.71 7.12 8.30
N LEU A 206 -23.91 8.19 8.17
CA LEU A 206 -23.02 8.38 7.03
C LEU A 206 -21.95 7.29 6.96
N GLU A 207 -21.33 6.94 8.09
CA GLU A 207 -20.39 5.83 8.17
C GLU A 207 -21.01 4.52 7.65
N LYS A 208 -22.23 4.18 8.10
CA LYS A 208 -22.95 3.00 7.63
C LYS A 208 -23.17 3.05 6.12
N GLY A 209 -23.54 4.21 5.58
CA GLY A 209 -23.73 4.42 4.13
C GLY A 209 -22.45 4.20 3.34
N LEU A 210 -21.33 4.75 3.80
CA LEU A 210 -20.01 4.61 3.16
C LEU A 210 -19.49 3.17 3.24
N ARG A 211 -19.62 2.50 4.40
CA ARG A 211 -19.21 1.10 4.54
C ARG A 211 -20.04 0.17 3.66
N LYS A 212 -21.35 0.43 3.51
CA LYS A 212 -22.21 -0.32 2.57
C LYS A 212 -21.78 -0.14 1.12
N ALA A 213 -21.17 0.99 0.76
CA ALA A 213 -20.58 1.23 -0.55
C ALA A 213 -19.17 0.63 -0.72
N GLY A 214 -18.65 -0.09 0.28
CA GLY A 214 -17.32 -0.71 0.24
C GLY A 214 -16.17 0.25 0.56
N ILE A 215 -16.46 1.44 1.09
CA ILE A 215 -15.44 2.45 1.44
C ILE A 215 -14.95 2.19 2.86
N SER A 216 -13.62 2.13 3.04
CA SER A 216 -13.01 2.03 4.38
C SER A 216 -13.08 3.39 5.11
N VAL A 217 -13.73 3.41 6.27
CA VAL A 217 -14.01 4.63 7.04
C VAL A 217 -13.32 4.63 8.41
N PHE A 218 -12.63 5.73 8.72
CA PHE A 218 -12.19 6.08 10.06
C PHE A 218 -13.15 7.12 10.67
N ASN A 219 -14.04 6.68 11.55
CA ASN A 219 -14.98 7.59 12.19
C ASN A 219 -14.34 8.26 13.41
N ALA A 220 -13.81 9.47 13.20
CA ALA A 220 -13.19 10.25 14.26
C ALA A 220 -14.18 11.15 15.03
N SER A 221 -15.48 11.02 14.78
CA SER A 221 -16.52 11.83 15.46
C SER A 221 -16.57 11.58 16.98
N HIS A 222 -16.12 10.41 17.44
CA HIS A 222 -16.02 10.08 18.86
C HIS A 222 -14.71 10.57 19.49
N HIS A 223 -13.74 11.01 18.69
CA HIS A 223 -12.49 11.57 19.19
C HIS A 223 -12.64 13.07 19.37
N GLY A 224 -12.35 13.57 20.58
CA GLY A 224 -12.24 15.01 20.81
C GLY A 224 -11.02 15.61 20.10
N GLY A 225 -11.06 16.91 19.84
CA GLY A 225 -9.94 17.65 19.28
C GLY A 225 -10.38 18.82 18.40
N SER A 226 -9.45 19.69 18.05
CA SER A 226 -9.69 20.71 17.04
C SER A 226 -9.73 20.09 15.64
N LEU A 227 -10.43 20.73 14.71
CA LEU A 227 -10.47 20.28 13.31
C LEU A 227 -9.06 20.18 12.69
N ASP A 228 -8.16 21.08 13.06
CA ASP A 228 -6.74 21.03 12.64
C ASP A 228 -6.03 19.78 13.16
N ALA A 229 -6.30 19.37 14.41
CA ALA A 229 -5.77 18.13 14.97
C ALA A 229 -6.32 16.90 14.23
N HIS A 230 -7.57 16.92 13.77
CA HIS A 230 -8.11 15.88 12.90
C HIS A 230 -7.40 15.83 11.55
N PHE A 231 -7.20 16.97 10.88
CA PHE A 231 -6.47 16.99 9.61
C PHE A 231 -5.05 16.46 9.76
N LYS A 232 -4.34 16.89 10.81
CA LYS A 232 -2.97 16.44 11.05
C LYS A 232 -2.90 14.92 11.26
N ARG A 233 -3.81 14.36 12.07
CA ARG A 233 -3.90 12.91 12.29
C ARG A 233 -4.23 12.18 11.00
N ASN A 234 -5.23 12.65 10.26
CA ASN A 234 -5.70 11.97 9.06
C ASN A 234 -4.64 12.00 7.95
N ASP A 235 -3.92 13.13 7.81
CA ASP A 235 -2.78 13.26 6.90
C ASP A 235 -1.65 12.29 7.32
N GLN A 236 -1.34 12.17 8.62
CA GLN A 236 -0.34 11.21 9.15
C GLN A 236 -0.78 9.75 9.01
N LEU A 237 -2.08 9.44 9.00
CA LEU A 237 -2.64 8.11 8.75
C LEU A 237 -2.78 7.79 7.26
N GLY A 238 -2.53 8.78 6.39
CA GLY A 238 -2.66 8.65 4.94
C GLY A 238 -4.09 8.47 4.42
N ILE A 239 -5.06 9.03 5.14
CA ILE A 239 -6.48 9.01 4.77
C ILE A 239 -6.73 10.02 3.66
N ILE A 240 -7.36 9.60 2.55
CA ILE A 240 -7.49 10.40 1.32
C ILE A 240 -8.45 11.58 1.51
N TYR A 241 -9.64 11.32 2.06
CA TYR A 241 -10.67 12.33 2.24
C TYR A 241 -11.05 12.49 3.71
N THR A 242 -11.18 13.72 4.18
CA THR A 242 -11.78 14.01 5.49
C THR A 242 -13.11 14.72 5.26
N ILE A 243 -14.21 14.05 5.60
CA ILE A 243 -15.55 14.63 5.66
C ILE A 243 -15.67 15.40 6.97
N ILE A 244 -16.19 16.60 6.90
CA ILE A 244 -16.36 17.54 8.00
C ILE A 244 -17.86 17.77 8.13
N ILE A 245 -18.39 17.38 9.29
CA ILE A 245 -19.77 17.57 9.69
C ILE A 245 -19.79 18.66 10.74
N ASP A 246 -20.60 19.69 10.56
CA ASP A 246 -20.76 20.78 11.51
C ASP A 246 -22.25 20.98 11.85
N GLU A 247 -22.53 21.93 12.73
CA GLU A 247 -23.90 22.21 13.19
C GLU A 247 -24.84 22.60 12.04
N ASN A 248 -24.32 23.20 10.95
CA ASN A 248 -25.12 23.55 9.78
C ASN A 248 -25.50 22.33 8.96
N THR A 249 -24.67 21.28 8.95
CA THR A 249 -25.01 20.02 8.26
C THR A 249 -26.37 19.45 8.67
N VAL A 250 -26.78 19.63 9.93
CA VAL A 250 -28.08 19.15 10.42
C VAL A 250 -29.24 19.98 9.84
N THR A 251 -29.01 21.27 9.57
CA THR A 251 -30.04 22.20 9.11
C THR A 251 -30.14 22.26 7.58
N ASP A 252 -29.02 22.28 6.87
CA ASP A 252 -28.96 22.49 5.42
C ASP A 252 -28.51 21.24 4.62
N GLY A 253 -28.06 20.19 5.31
CA GLY A 253 -27.60 18.95 4.67
C GLY A 253 -26.26 19.07 3.94
N LEU A 254 -25.53 20.18 4.11
CA LEU A 254 -24.24 20.41 3.46
C LEU A 254 -23.10 19.87 4.31
N VAL A 255 -22.13 19.23 3.64
CA VAL A 255 -20.91 18.70 4.25
C VAL A 255 -19.70 19.18 3.48
N ASN A 256 -18.58 19.36 4.18
CA ASN A 256 -17.31 19.73 3.56
C ASN A 256 -16.40 18.51 3.47
N THR A 257 -15.82 18.26 2.30
CA THR A 257 -14.85 17.19 2.09
C THR A 257 -13.49 17.79 1.76
N ARG A 258 -12.48 17.52 2.60
CA ARG A 258 -11.09 17.92 2.37
C ARG A 258 -10.30 16.78 1.72
N CYS A 259 -9.61 17.06 0.61
CA CYS A 259 -8.64 16.14 0.01
C CYS A 259 -7.27 16.25 0.70
N ARG A 260 -6.66 15.12 1.06
CA ARG A 260 -5.31 15.06 1.66
C ARG A 260 -4.26 15.72 0.78
N ASP A 261 -4.27 15.42 -0.52
CA ASP A 261 -3.17 15.77 -1.42
C ASP A 261 -3.20 17.25 -1.82
N THR A 262 -4.38 17.78 -2.14
CA THR A 262 -4.52 19.20 -2.53
C THR A 262 -4.81 20.13 -1.36
N GLN A 263 -5.23 19.58 -0.21
CA GLN A 263 -5.74 20.33 0.96
C GLN A 263 -7.00 21.17 0.68
N VAL A 264 -7.58 21.05 -0.52
CA VAL A 264 -8.79 21.76 -0.94
C VAL A 264 -10.02 21.15 -0.27
N LYS A 265 -10.95 22.02 0.12
CA LYS A 265 -12.27 21.65 0.64
C LYS A 265 -13.31 21.86 -0.45
N VAL A 266 -14.20 20.88 -0.62
CA VAL A 266 -15.35 20.95 -1.52
C VAL A 266 -16.61 20.72 -0.70
N THR A 267 -17.60 21.59 -0.87
CA THR A 267 -18.90 21.47 -0.22
C THR A 267 -19.85 20.70 -1.13
N SER A 268 -20.51 19.68 -0.61
CA SER A 268 -21.58 18.97 -1.32
C SER A 268 -22.69 18.54 -0.36
N HIS A 269 -23.84 18.16 -0.92
CA HIS A 269 -24.97 17.71 -0.11
C HIS A 269 -24.75 16.26 0.35
N ILE A 270 -25.09 15.96 1.61
CA ILE A 270 -24.82 14.66 2.24
C ILE A 270 -25.46 13.48 1.50
N SER A 271 -26.59 13.70 0.82
CA SER A 271 -27.29 12.66 0.05
C SER A 271 -26.53 12.20 -1.21
N SER A 272 -25.70 13.07 -1.80
CA SER A 272 -24.88 12.75 -2.99
C SER A 272 -23.47 12.28 -2.63
N LEU A 273 -23.02 12.53 -1.40
CA LEU A 273 -21.63 12.36 -0.98
C LEU A 273 -21.09 10.94 -1.20
N VAL A 274 -21.87 9.90 -0.86
CA VAL A 274 -21.42 8.51 -0.98
C VAL A 274 -21.11 8.17 -2.44
N LYS A 275 -21.98 8.56 -3.38
CA LYS A 275 -21.79 8.32 -4.81
C LYS A 275 -20.62 9.12 -5.38
N GLU A 276 -20.46 10.36 -4.91
CA GLU A 276 -19.36 11.23 -5.30
C GLU A 276 -18.00 10.64 -4.88
N LEU A 277 -17.86 10.24 -3.60
CA LEU A 277 -16.63 9.64 -3.10
C LEU A 277 -16.30 8.32 -3.78
N GLN A 278 -17.30 7.47 -4.04
CA GLN A 278 -17.09 6.23 -4.77
C GLN A 278 -16.58 6.50 -6.20
N ARG A 279 -17.14 7.49 -6.90
CA ARG A 279 -16.65 7.89 -8.23
C ARG A 279 -15.23 8.41 -8.15
N ASN A 280 -14.93 9.30 -7.20
CA ASN A 280 -13.62 9.92 -7.06
C ASN A 280 -12.53 8.89 -6.71
N LEU A 281 -12.84 7.93 -5.83
CA LEU A 281 -11.92 6.84 -5.50
C LEU A 281 -11.72 5.88 -6.68
N ASN A 282 -12.76 5.59 -7.47
CA ASN A 282 -12.61 4.73 -8.64
C ASN A 282 -11.84 5.41 -9.77
N ALA A 283 -12.03 6.71 -9.99
CA ALA A 283 -11.31 7.47 -11.01
C ALA A 283 -9.80 7.57 -10.75
N GLN A 284 -9.33 7.22 -9.53
CA GLN A 284 -7.89 7.12 -9.22
C GLN A 284 -7.29 5.75 -9.60
N LEU A 285 -8.12 4.80 -10.05
CA LEU A 285 -7.68 3.45 -10.46
C LEU A 285 -7.28 3.35 -11.94
N ASP A 286 -7.84 4.26 -12.75
CA ASP A 286 -7.69 4.36 -14.21
C ASP A 286 -6.49 5.26 -14.57
#